data_AF-A0A8H5KDA2-F1
#
_entry.id   AF-A0A8H5KDA2-F1
#
_cell.length_a   1.000
_cell.length_b   1.000
_cell.length_c   1.000
_cell.angle_alpha   90.00
_cell.angle_beta   90.00
_cell.angle_gamma   90.00
#
_symmetry.space_group_name_H-M   'P 1'
#
loop_
_entity.id
_entity.type
_entity.pdbx_description
1 polymer ?
#
loop_
_entity_poly.entity_id
_entity_poly.type
_entity_poly.pdbx_seq_one_letter_code
_entity_poly.pdbx_strand_id
1 'polypeptide(L)'
;MPVTEIKSQEGYEKLLKKYKVVIINAYASWASLSKTTSPIYDRLSKQIPYNPGLFVLARLDVGDAPDLAEKLDIQGVPFFMAYENGERKDSAMMPSQRIKLSALHQLKNRINSLFSRSSKEGMARLLNCHFPVDPPYSRIHLLSRRWHNTISPADDISCLSLIILISHALPPNRGGYGANTGIADAHNLAWKLASVLRSESSSELLDTYDVERRPVADVRHDQIFAREDYKRYVVDKEWPGKNVEIMDDVAMEFGYFYNSKAIVGGPDGSVPVKRPDEWNGQPGTRAPHVAVEGDHVSTLDFFGTSWVVISKDKRWSQLVAEASKATDVKISFVLVGGDVTEKNKGDFNRVYGVEDTGSSLVRPDGFIAWRALSWPAEAQKELMQALGQVSFSL
;
A
#
# COMPACT_ATOMS: atom_id res chain seq x y z
N MET A 1 -6.03 17.57 -18.90
CA MET A 1 -7.24 17.45 -19.74
C MET A 1 -7.80 18.84 -20.00
N PRO A 2 -8.25 19.19 -21.22
CA PRO A 2 -8.95 20.46 -21.43
C PRO A 2 -10.26 20.49 -20.64
N VAL A 3 -10.54 21.62 -19.98
CA VAL A 3 -11.82 21.85 -19.31
C VAL A 3 -12.85 22.18 -20.38
N THR A 4 -14.00 21.48 -20.38
CA THR A 4 -15.05 21.68 -21.38
C THR A 4 -16.00 22.81 -20.94
N GLU A 5 -16.28 23.78 -21.80
CA GLU A 5 -17.26 24.83 -21.51
C GLU A 5 -18.69 24.35 -21.81
N ILE A 6 -19.61 24.62 -20.89
CA ILE A 6 -21.05 24.39 -21.00
C ILE A 6 -21.69 25.73 -21.34
N LYS A 7 -22.28 25.80 -22.53
CA LYS A 7 -22.93 27.01 -23.04
C LYS A 7 -24.44 26.89 -23.20
N SER A 8 -25.01 25.70 -22.99
CA SER A 8 -26.43 25.44 -23.19
C SER A 8 -26.90 24.22 -22.39
N GLN A 9 -28.21 24.12 -22.20
CA GLN A 9 -28.89 22.95 -21.64
C GLN A 9 -28.51 21.66 -22.38
N GLU A 10 -28.52 21.69 -23.72
CA GLU A 10 -28.18 20.55 -24.55
C GLU A 10 -26.71 20.11 -24.33
N GLY A 11 -25.79 21.07 -24.23
CA GLY A 11 -24.38 20.80 -23.93
C GLY A 11 -24.19 20.15 -22.56
N TYR A 12 -24.90 20.63 -21.55
CA TYR A 12 -24.93 20.04 -20.22
C TYR A 12 -25.42 18.58 -20.24
N GLU A 13 -26.58 18.32 -20.86
CA GLU A 13 -27.14 16.97 -20.94
C GLU A 13 -26.25 16.00 -21.72
N LYS A 14 -25.63 16.49 -22.80
CA LYS A 14 -24.70 15.69 -23.61
C LYS A 14 -23.48 15.26 -22.80
N LEU A 15 -22.96 16.11 -21.92
CA LEU A 15 -21.86 15.75 -21.02
C LEU A 15 -22.29 14.69 -20.01
N LEU A 16 -23.46 14.86 -19.39
CA LEU A 16 -24.00 13.90 -18.41
C LEU A 16 -24.27 12.51 -19.00
N LYS A 17 -24.68 12.45 -20.28
CA LYS A 17 -24.88 11.18 -20.99
C LYS A 17 -23.56 10.55 -21.46
N LYS A 18 -22.57 11.36 -21.83
CA LYS A 18 -21.32 10.89 -22.42
C LYS A 18 -20.33 10.37 -21.38
N TYR A 19 -20.28 10.99 -20.20
CA TYR A 19 -19.26 10.70 -19.19
C TYR A 19 -19.89 10.13 -17.94
N LYS A 20 -19.28 9.06 -17.41
CA LYS A 20 -19.72 8.44 -16.16
C LYS A 20 -19.68 9.41 -14.98
N VAL A 21 -18.63 10.24 -14.92
CA VAL A 21 -18.45 11.25 -13.87
C VAL A 21 -18.27 12.63 -14.51
N VAL A 22 -19.07 13.60 -14.08
CA VAL A 22 -19.00 15.00 -14.56
C VAL A 22 -18.86 15.91 -13.37
N ILE A 23 -17.85 16.78 -13.40
CA ILE A 23 -17.70 17.83 -12.38
C ILE A 23 -17.82 19.17 -13.07
N ILE A 24 -18.70 20.00 -12.55
CA ILE A 24 -19.02 21.30 -13.10
C ILE A 24 -18.63 22.36 -12.10
N ASN A 25 -17.83 23.32 -12.54
CA ASN A 25 -17.61 24.57 -11.82
C ASN A 25 -18.45 25.66 -12.47
N ALA A 26 -19.52 26.07 -11.79
CA ALA A 26 -20.30 27.23 -12.16
C ALA A 26 -19.62 28.49 -11.63
N TYR A 27 -19.37 29.45 -12.52
CA TYR A 27 -18.58 30.64 -12.25
C TYR A 27 -19.17 31.86 -12.96
N ALA A 28 -18.72 33.05 -12.57
CA ALA A 28 -18.99 34.27 -13.31
C ALA A 28 -17.69 35.05 -13.52
N SER A 29 -17.45 35.52 -14.74
CA SER A 29 -16.25 36.31 -15.08
C SER A 29 -16.12 37.62 -14.30
N TRP A 30 -17.23 38.19 -13.82
CA TRP A 30 -17.26 39.40 -12.99
C TRP A 30 -17.09 39.13 -11.48
N ALA A 31 -17.20 37.88 -11.02
CA ALA A 31 -17.11 37.54 -9.60
C ALA A 31 -15.65 37.34 -9.13
N SER A 32 -15.19 38.16 -8.17
CA SER A 32 -13.82 38.12 -7.64
C SER A 32 -13.43 36.76 -7.05
N LEU A 33 -14.38 36.06 -6.44
CA LEU A 33 -14.13 34.73 -5.86
C LEU A 33 -13.93 33.67 -6.95
N SER A 34 -14.71 33.73 -8.03
CA SER A 34 -14.53 32.88 -9.22
C SER A 34 -13.17 33.10 -9.90
N LYS A 35 -12.70 34.35 -9.99
CA LYS A 35 -11.35 34.67 -10.49
C LYS A 35 -10.26 34.03 -9.65
N THR A 36 -10.45 33.96 -8.33
CA THR A 36 -9.48 33.39 -7.39
C THR A 36 -9.46 31.85 -7.44
N THR A 37 -10.60 31.20 -7.70
CA THR A 37 -10.70 29.74 -7.77
C THR A 37 -10.40 29.17 -9.16
N SER A 38 -10.48 29.96 -10.22
CA SER A 38 -10.23 29.51 -11.60
C SER A 38 -8.84 28.86 -11.79
N PRO A 39 -7.72 29.43 -11.32
CA PRO A 39 -6.39 28.80 -11.41
C PRO A 39 -6.29 27.48 -10.64
N ILE A 40 -7.10 27.31 -9.59
CA ILE A 40 -7.13 26.09 -8.78
C ILE A 40 -7.79 24.97 -9.57
N TYR A 41 -8.92 25.26 -10.21
CA TYR A 41 -9.64 24.31 -11.07
C TYR A 41 -8.80 23.90 -12.29
N ASP A 42 -8.03 24.84 -12.85
CA ASP A 42 -7.09 24.56 -13.94
C ASP A 42 -5.87 23.74 -13.50
N ARG A 43 -5.45 23.83 -12.24
CA ARG A 43 -4.45 22.92 -11.70
C ARG A 43 -5.01 21.52 -11.50
N LEU A 44 -6.25 21.39 -11.01
CA LEU A 44 -6.92 20.09 -10.86
C LEU A 44 -7.08 19.38 -12.22
N SER A 45 -7.42 20.10 -13.28
CA SER A 45 -7.56 19.52 -14.64
C SER A 45 -6.24 19.00 -15.22
N LYS A 46 -5.10 19.47 -14.72
CA LYS A 46 -3.76 18.99 -15.07
C LYS A 46 -3.29 17.82 -14.20
N GLN A 47 -3.82 17.69 -12.98
CA GLN A 47 -3.42 16.66 -12.01
C GLN A 47 -4.26 15.39 -12.09
N ILE A 48 -5.49 15.45 -12.62
CA ILE A 48 -6.35 14.28 -12.79
C ILE A 48 -5.97 13.54 -14.10
N PRO A 49 -5.70 12.22 -14.05
CA PRO A 49 -5.40 11.44 -15.25
C PRO A 49 -6.54 11.54 -16.28
N TYR A 50 -6.18 11.82 -17.55
CA TYR A 50 -7.14 11.92 -18.63
C TYR A 50 -7.74 10.53 -18.95
N ASN A 51 -9.06 10.37 -18.81
CA ASN A 51 -9.78 9.18 -19.28
C ASN A 51 -11.08 9.60 -20.00
N PRO A 52 -11.06 9.69 -21.34
CA PRO A 52 -12.15 10.28 -22.13
C PRO A 52 -13.47 9.49 -22.14
N GLY A 53 -13.51 8.27 -21.60
CA GLY A 53 -14.74 7.48 -21.46
C GLY A 53 -15.38 7.54 -20.08
N LEU A 54 -14.64 7.97 -19.05
CA LEU A 54 -15.09 7.89 -17.66
C LEU A 54 -15.38 9.26 -17.04
N PHE A 55 -14.67 10.31 -17.44
CA PHE A 55 -14.68 11.55 -16.68
C PHE A 55 -14.48 12.82 -17.52
N VAL A 56 -15.13 13.91 -17.11
CA VAL A 56 -14.90 15.25 -17.63
C VAL A 56 -14.98 16.32 -16.55
N LEU A 57 -14.10 17.32 -16.66
CA LEU A 57 -14.22 18.59 -15.95
C LEU A 57 -14.85 19.60 -16.90
N ALA A 58 -15.88 20.28 -16.42
CA ALA A 58 -16.60 21.28 -17.17
C ALA A 58 -16.73 22.59 -16.40
N ARG A 59 -16.98 23.66 -17.13
CA ARG A 59 -17.27 24.99 -16.62
C ARG A 59 -18.61 25.46 -17.14
N LEU A 60 -19.33 26.19 -16.31
CA LEU A 60 -20.60 26.82 -16.67
C LEU A 60 -20.47 28.30 -16.29
N ASP A 61 -20.43 29.20 -17.27
CA ASP A 61 -20.58 30.63 -16.95
C ASP A 61 -22.07 30.91 -16.73
N VAL A 62 -22.42 31.30 -15.51
CA VAL A 62 -23.82 31.59 -15.15
C VAL A 62 -24.36 32.83 -15.87
N GLY A 63 -23.49 33.69 -16.38
CA GLY A 63 -23.87 34.82 -17.22
C GLY A 63 -24.22 34.41 -18.66
N ASP A 64 -23.57 33.38 -19.19
CA ASP A 64 -23.82 32.89 -20.56
C ASP A 64 -25.03 31.96 -20.64
N ALA A 65 -25.39 31.30 -19.53
CA ALA A 65 -26.51 30.35 -19.46
C ALA A 65 -27.38 30.52 -18.19
N PRO A 66 -28.07 31.67 -18.03
CA PRO A 66 -28.82 32.00 -16.82
C PRO A 66 -29.99 31.04 -16.54
N ASP A 67 -30.73 30.63 -17.57
CA ASP A 67 -31.86 29.69 -17.42
C ASP A 67 -31.41 28.32 -16.93
N LEU A 68 -30.22 27.87 -17.33
CA LEU A 68 -29.63 26.62 -16.85
C LEU A 68 -29.14 26.78 -15.41
N ALA A 69 -28.57 27.94 -15.06
CA ALA A 69 -28.15 28.21 -13.69
C ALA A 69 -29.33 28.23 -12.70
N GLU A 70 -30.47 28.82 -13.11
CA GLU A 70 -31.71 28.81 -12.34
C GLU A 70 -32.25 27.39 -12.15
N LYS A 71 -32.35 26.60 -13.24
CA LYS A 71 -32.78 25.19 -13.17
C LYS A 71 -31.90 24.32 -12.27
N LEU A 72 -30.62 24.65 -12.17
CA LEU A 72 -29.65 23.92 -11.35
C LEU A 72 -29.60 24.43 -9.90
N ASP A 73 -30.45 25.39 -9.53
CA ASP A 73 -30.54 25.98 -8.19
C ASP A 73 -29.18 26.55 -7.72
N ILE A 74 -28.51 27.29 -8.60
CA ILE A 74 -27.19 27.88 -8.32
C ILE A 74 -27.38 29.21 -7.59
N GLN A 75 -27.30 29.15 -6.26
CA GLN A 75 -27.56 30.30 -5.37
C GLN A 75 -26.35 31.25 -5.21
N GLY A 76 -25.20 30.96 -5.83
CA GLY A 76 -24.00 31.80 -5.76
C GLY A 76 -22.84 31.22 -6.57
N VAL A 77 -21.73 31.96 -6.73
CA VAL A 77 -20.53 31.52 -7.45
C VAL A 77 -19.24 31.83 -6.68
N PRO A 78 -18.19 30.97 -6.76
CA PRO A 78 -18.12 29.73 -7.52
C PRO A 78 -18.87 28.59 -6.83
N PHE A 79 -19.53 27.78 -7.64
CA PHE A 79 -20.37 26.68 -7.18
C PHE A 79 -20.01 25.40 -7.91
N PHE A 80 -19.80 24.33 -7.15
CA PHE A 80 -19.32 23.07 -7.68
C PHE A 80 -20.44 22.03 -7.61
N MET A 81 -20.58 21.26 -8.67
CA MET A 81 -21.53 20.16 -8.76
C MET A 81 -20.81 18.92 -9.26
N ALA A 82 -21.11 17.77 -8.66
CA ALA A 82 -20.59 16.48 -9.07
C ALA A 82 -21.74 15.55 -9.44
N TYR A 83 -21.57 14.88 -10.59
CA TYR A 83 -22.53 13.95 -11.16
C TYR A 83 -21.89 12.60 -11.35
N GLU A 84 -22.66 11.54 -11.10
CA GLU A 84 -22.31 10.15 -11.42
C GLU A 84 -23.49 9.51 -12.16
N ASN A 85 -23.22 8.95 -13.34
CA ASN A 85 -24.23 8.36 -14.23
C ASN A 85 -25.40 9.31 -14.55
N GLY A 86 -25.09 10.61 -14.73
CA GLY A 86 -26.07 11.65 -15.02
C GLY A 86 -26.89 12.15 -13.81
N GLU A 87 -26.74 11.55 -12.63
CA GLU A 87 -27.41 12.00 -11.41
C GLU A 87 -26.50 12.90 -10.57
N ARG A 88 -27.04 14.01 -10.06
CA ARG A 88 -26.31 14.91 -9.15
C ARG A 88 -26.11 14.20 -7.81
N LYS A 89 -24.85 13.92 -7.46
CA LYS A 89 -24.49 13.27 -6.20
C LYS A 89 -24.09 14.26 -5.12
N ASP A 90 -23.63 15.43 -5.52
CA ASP A 90 -23.15 16.43 -4.57
C ASP A 90 -23.14 17.84 -5.17
N SER A 91 -23.19 18.83 -4.30
CA SER A 91 -22.89 20.21 -4.66
C SER A 91 -22.41 21.03 -3.48
N ALA A 92 -21.53 21.98 -3.74
CA ALA A 92 -21.01 22.87 -2.71
C ALA A 92 -20.80 24.28 -3.26
N MET A 93 -21.28 25.27 -2.51
CA MET A 93 -20.88 26.66 -2.64
C MET A 93 -19.63 26.88 -1.77
N MET A 94 -18.56 27.42 -2.33
CA MET A 94 -17.35 27.68 -1.54
C MET A 94 -17.44 29.06 -0.86
N PRO A 95 -17.40 29.15 0.48
CA PRO A 95 -17.42 30.46 1.16
C PRO A 95 -16.07 31.19 1.06
N SER A 96 -16.13 32.51 1.15
CA SER A 96 -15.03 33.45 0.92
C SER A 96 -13.97 33.50 2.05
N GLN A 97 -12.76 33.87 1.63
CA GLN A 97 -11.60 34.36 2.41
C GLN A 97 -10.74 33.45 3.31
N ARG A 98 -11.02 32.14 3.45
CA ARG A 98 -9.95 31.19 3.87
C ARG A 98 -9.99 29.95 2.99
N ILE A 99 -9.26 30.01 1.89
CA ILE A 99 -8.93 28.83 1.09
C ILE A 99 -8.03 27.95 1.97
N LYS A 100 -8.62 27.11 2.82
CA LYS A 100 -7.86 26.03 3.44
C LYS A 100 -7.66 24.97 2.37
N LEU A 101 -6.43 24.50 2.22
CA LEU A 101 -6.07 23.30 1.45
C LEU A 101 -7.03 22.11 1.71
N SER A 102 -7.72 22.09 2.86
CA SER A 102 -8.71 21.09 3.25
C SER A 102 -9.91 20.96 2.31
N ALA A 103 -10.47 22.05 1.77
CA ALA A 103 -11.64 21.96 0.87
C ALA A 103 -11.25 21.36 -0.50
N LEU A 104 -10.05 21.70 -0.98
CA LEU A 104 -9.44 21.07 -2.15
C LEU A 104 -9.04 19.62 -1.90
N HIS A 105 -8.56 19.31 -0.70
CA HIS A 105 -8.32 17.95 -0.26
C HIS A 105 -9.62 17.14 -0.24
N GLN A 106 -10.72 17.71 0.27
CA GLN A 106 -12.02 17.06 0.29
C GLN A 106 -12.56 16.82 -1.12
N LEU A 107 -12.44 17.80 -2.02
CA LEU A 107 -12.83 17.63 -3.42
C LEU A 107 -11.94 16.59 -4.12
N LYS A 108 -10.61 16.66 -3.97
CA LYS A 108 -9.67 15.67 -4.50
C LYS A 108 -9.93 14.26 -3.95
N ASN A 109 -10.17 14.13 -2.66
CA ASN A 109 -10.48 12.85 -2.01
C ASN A 109 -11.81 12.28 -2.49
N ARG A 110 -12.82 13.13 -2.71
CA ARG A 110 -14.13 12.71 -3.25
C ARG A 110 -14.03 12.34 -4.73
N ILE A 111 -13.29 13.11 -5.52
CA ILE A 111 -12.95 12.76 -6.91
C ILE A 111 -12.24 11.40 -6.96
N ASN A 112 -11.24 11.19 -6.11
CA ASN A 112 -10.54 9.92 -5.99
C ASN A 112 -11.48 8.78 -5.55
N SER A 113 -12.46 9.06 -4.67
CA SER A 113 -13.49 8.07 -4.28
C SER A 113 -14.48 7.72 -5.39
N LEU A 114 -14.69 8.62 -6.36
CA LEU A 114 -15.49 8.35 -7.56
C LEU A 114 -14.67 7.52 -8.59
N PHE A 115 -13.35 7.74 -8.66
CA PHE A 115 -12.45 6.94 -9.48
C PHE A 115 -12.18 5.54 -8.90
N SER A 116 -12.21 5.38 -7.56
CA SER A 116 -12.03 4.07 -6.91
C SER A 116 -13.16 3.08 -7.21
N ARG A 117 -14.28 3.54 -7.80
CA ARG A 117 -15.40 2.67 -8.21
C ARG A 117 -15.23 2.03 -9.58
N SER A 118 -14.25 2.40 -10.40
CA SER A 118 -14.06 1.77 -11.72
C SER A 118 -12.75 2.13 -12.42
N SER A 119 -11.73 1.28 -12.32
CA SER A 119 -11.30 0.43 -13.46
C SER A 119 -10.11 -0.46 -13.11
N LYS A 120 -10.04 -1.64 -13.74
CA LYS A 120 -8.92 -2.59 -13.63
C LYS A 120 -7.59 -2.04 -14.17
N GLU A 121 -7.62 -0.99 -15.02
CA GLU A 121 -6.40 -0.41 -15.62
C GLU A 121 -5.57 0.45 -14.65
N GLY A 122 -6.17 0.96 -13.57
CA GLY A 122 -5.45 1.77 -12.57
C GLY A 122 -4.40 0.97 -11.78
N MET A 123 -4.71 -0.29 -11.47
CA MET A 123 -3.80 -1.22 -10.80
C MET A 123 -2.59 -1.60 -11.67
N ALA A 124 -2.81 -1.84 -12.97
CA ALA A 124 -1.76 -2.26 -13.89
C ALA A 124 -0.65 -1.20 -14.03
N ARG A 125 -0.99 0.08 -13.92
CA ARG A 125 -0.03 1.20 -14.06
C ARG A 125 0.86 1.39 -12.83
N LEU A 126 0.36 1.12 -11.62
CA LEU A 126 1.15 1.23 -10.38
C LEU A 126 2.12 0.06 -10.24
N LEU A 127 1.69 -1.15 -10.60
CA LEU A 127 2.55 -2.34 -10.60
C LEU A 127 3.71 -2.17 -11.61
N ASN A 128 3.43 -1.68 -12.82
CA ASN A 128 4.46 -1.49 -13.86
C ASN A 128 5.53 -0.44 -13.50
N CYS A 129 5.30 0.40 -12.49
CA CYS A 129 6.30 1.37 -12.03
C CYS A 129 7.33 0.76 -11.07
N HIS A 130 7.04 -0.37 -10.44
CA HIS A 130 7.94 -1.04 -9.47
C HIS A 130 8.36 -2.43 -9.93
N PHE A 131 7.53 -3.12 -10.71
CA PHE A 131 7.79 -4.44 -11.26
C PHE A 131 7.21 -4.52 -12.68
N PRO A 132 8.02 -4.62 -13.74
CA PRO A 132 7.51 -4.73 -15.11
C PRO A 132 6.74 -6.04 -15.26
N VAL A 133 5.45 -5.96 -15.62
CA VAL A 133 4.63 -7.15 -15.89
C VAL A 133 3.72 -6.90 -17.10
N ASP A 134 3.73 -7.83 -18.06
CA ASP A 134 2.98 -7.71 -19.32
C ASP A 134 1.50 -8.18 -19.19
N PRO A 135 0.52 -7.48 -19.80
CA PRO A 135 -0.90 -7.86 -19.80
C PRO A 135 -1.21 -9.09 -20.67
N PRO A 136 -2.31 -9.87 -20.44
CA PRO A 136 -3.60 -9.43 -19.86
C PRO A 136 -4.12 -10.26 -18.65
N TYR A 137 -4.68 -9.58 -17.63
CA TYR A 137 -5.23 -10.23 -16.43
C TYR A 137 -6.76 -10.21 -16.38
N SER A 138 -7.39 -11.38 -16.40
CA SER A 138 -8.85 -11.50 -16.47
C SER A 138 -9.55 -11.83 -15.13
N ARG A 139 -8.87 -12.22 -14.05
CA ARG A 139 -9.52 -12.48 -12.74
C ARG A 139 -8.60 -12.21 -11.55
N ILE A 140 -8.91 -11.19 -10.75
CA ILE A 140 -8.52 -11.08 -9.34
C ILE A 140 -9.78 -10.69 -8.56
N HIS A 141 -10.22 -11.59 -7.69
CA HIS A 141 -11.25 -11.34 -6.70
C HIS A 141 -10.57 -11.24 -5.33
N LEU A 142 -10.48 -10.03 -4.78
CA LEU A 142 -10.06 -9.83 -3.39
C LEU A 142 -11.33 -9.66 -2.56
N LEU A 143 -11.75 -10.75 -1.93
CA LEU A 143 -12.84 -10.80 -0.97
C LEU A 143 -12.25 -11.00 0.43
N SER A 144 -12.06 -9.91 1.17
CA SER A 144 -11.94 -9.96 2.62
C SER A 144 -13.14 -9.22 3.24
N ARG A 145 -14.19 -9.95 3.64
CA ARG A 145 -15.28 -9.46 4.53
C ARG A 145 -15.14 -10.20 5.87
N ARG A 146 -15.46 -9.70 7.09
CA ARG A 146 -15.88 -8.42 7.72
C ARG A 146 -15.75 -8.64 9.25
N TRP A 147 -15.42 -7.65 10.09
CA TRP A 147 -16.36 -7.06 11.10
C TRP A 147 -15.78 -5.91 11.96
N HIS A 148 -16.71 -5.23 12.66
CA HIS A 148 -16.80 -3.81 13.06
C HIS A 148 -16.33 -3.47 14.49
N ASN A 149 -16.20 -2.15 14.76
CA ASN A 149 -16.91 -1.50 15.87
C ASN A 149 -17.55 -0.15 15.42
N THR A 150 -18.88 -0.22 15.17
CA THR A 150 -20.00 0.79 15.12
C THR A 150 -19.89 2.10 14.27
N ILE A 151 -20.84 2.59 13.44
CA ILE A 151 -22.21 2.25 12.93
C ILE A 151 -22.36 2.84 11.50
N SER A 152 -22.80 2.06 10.51
CA SER A 152 -23.96 2.30 9.58
C SER A 152 -23.88 1.37 8.34
N PRO A 153 -25.00 0.79 7.86
CA PRO A 153 -25.00 -0.24 6.82
C PRO A 153 -25.04 0.36 5.40
N ALA A 154 -24.18 -0.13 4.52
CA ALA A 154 -24.48 -0.15 3.08
C ALA A 154 -23.71 -1.26 2.37
N ASP A 155 -24.45 -1.95 1.52
CA ASP A 155 -24.04 -3.09 0.72
C ASP A 155 -23.24 -2.69 -0.53
N ASP A 156 -22.67 -3.74 -1.12
CA ASP A 156 -21.91 -3.82 -2.37
C ASP A 156 -20.45 -3.36 -2.47
N ILE A 157 -19.67 -4.34 -2.94
CA ILE A 157 -18.22 -4.46 -3.05
C ILE A 157 -17.76 -3.75 -4.33
N SER A 158 -16.73 -2.89 -4.25
CA SER A 158 -15.96 -2.48 -5.42
C SER A 158 -14.50 -2.13 -5.10
N CYS A 159 -13.63 -3.12 -5.40
CA CYS A 159 -12.34 -3.03 -6.08
C CYS A 159 -11.25 -2.03 -5.62
N LEU A 160 -10.33 -2.55 -4.81
CA LEU A 160 -8.85 -2.47 -4.92
C LEU A 160 -8.11 -1.13 -5.17
N SER A 161 -8.74 0.02 -4.98
CA SER A 161 -8.07 1.33 -5.05
C SER A 161 -7.84 1.97 -3.67
N LEU A 162 -7.86 1.16 -2.62
CA LEU A 162 -7.86 1.61 -1.22
C LEU A 162 -6.95 0.79 -0.29
N ILE A 163 -5.93 0.11 -0.82
CA ILE A 163 -5.07 -0.79 -0.02
C ILE A 163 -3.65 -0.23 0.07
N ILE A 164 -3.51 1.04 0.49
CA ILE A 164 -2.25 1.62 1.02
C ILE A 164 -2.51 2.64 2.15
N LEU A 165 -3.76 3.10 2.37
CA LEU A 165 -4.05 4.13 3.39
C LEU A 165 -5.27 3.87 4.28
N ILE A 166 -6.06 2.80 4.09
CA ILE A 166 -7.36 2.65 4.77
C ILE A 166 -7.63 1.23 5.30
N SER A 167 -6.63 0.63 5.96
CA SER A 167 -6.86 -0.52 6.84
C SER A 167 -6.84 -0.14 8.32
N HIS A 168 -6.26 1.02 8.66
CA HIS A 168 -6.22 1.56 10.02
C HIS A 168 -6.23 3.10 9.97
N ALA A 169 -6.96 3.74 10.88
CA ALA A 169 -6.93 5.19 11.07
C ALA A 169 -6.18 5.49 12.36
N LEU A 170 -4.90 5.85 12.24
CA LEU A 170 -4.06 6.15 13.39
C LEU A 170 -3.88 7.67 13.53
N PRO A 171 -3.99 8.21 14.75
CA PRO A 171 -3.73 9.62 14.99
C PRO A 171 -2.28 10.03 14.61
N PRO A 172 -2.04 11.28 14.18
CA PRO A 172 -0.77 11.65 13.55
C PRO A 172 0.40 12.00 14.51
N ASN A 173 0.25 11.86 15.84
CA ASN A 173 1.01 12.72 16.76
C ASN A 173 2.43 12.27 17.18
N ARG A 174 2.91 11.05 16.91
CA ARG A 174 4.31 10.65 17.18
C ARG A 174 4.72 9.48 16.28
N GLY A 175 5.93 9.55 15.73
CA GLY A 175 6.54 8.46 14.96
C GLY A 175 5.96 8.22 13.56
N GLY A 176 4.84 8.82 13.19
CA GLY A 176 4.26 8.64 11.86
C GLY A 176 3.74 7.22 11.62
N TYR A 177 3.38 6.49 12.68
CA TYR A 177 3.00 5.07 12.61
C TYR A 177 1.91 4.83 11.56
N GLY A 178 0.89 5.69 11.47
CA GLY A 178 -0.13 5.58 10.42
C GLY A 178 0.45 5.56 9.00
N ALA A 179 1.35 6.48 8.67
CA ALA A 179 1.96 6.51 7.34
C ALA A 179 2.95 5.35 7.13
N ASN A 180 3.78 5.04 8.12
CA ASN A 180 4.76 3.95 8.04
C ASN A 180 4.09 2.59 7.91
N THR A 181 3.00 2.34 8.65
CA THR A 181 2.22 1.09 8.52
C THR A 181 1.61 0.98 7.13
N GLY A 182 1.01 2.05 6.60
CA GLY A 182 0.43 2.04 5.25
C GLY A 182 1.47 1.76 4.16
N ILE A 183 2.67 2.34 4.28
CA ILE A 183 3.80 2.04 3.38
C ILE A 183 4.23 0.56 3.50
N ALA A 184 4.32 0.04 4.72
CA ALA A 184 4.68 -1.36 4.95
C ALA A 184 3.61 -2.34 4.44
N ASP A 185 2.32 -1.99 4.54
CA ASP A 185 1.20 -2.75 3.98
C ASP A 185 1.32 -2.84 2.46
N ALA A 186 1.57 -1.70 1.81
CA ALA A 186 1.81 -1.65 0.38
C ALA A 186 2.99 -2.53 -0.05
N HIS A 187 4.11 -2.41 0.66
CA HIS A 187 5.33 -3.16 0.37
C HIS A 187 5.12 -4.67 0.50
N ASN A 188 4.41 -5.11 1.55
CA ASN A 188 4.07 -6.52 1.77
C ASN A 188 3.13 -7.07 0.69
N LEU A 189 2.14 -6.29 0.26
CA LEU A 189 1.13 -6.75 -0.70
C LEU A 189 1.63 -6.70 -2.14
N ALA A 190 2.43 -5.69 -2.51
CA ALA A 190 2.83 -5.44 -3.89
C ALA A 190 3.56 -6.63 -4.53
N TRP A 191 4.54 -7.21 -3.83
CA TRP A 191 5.30 -8.34 -4.38
C TRP A 191 4.44 -9.61 -4.49
N LYS A 192 3.55 -9.85 -3.53
CA LYS A 192 2.64 -11.01 -3.55
C LYS A 192 1.69 -10.94 -4.74
N LEU A 193 1.09 -9.78 -4.97
CA LEU A 193 0.25 -9.53 -6.15
C LEU A 193 1.05 -9.73 -7.43
N ALA A 194 2.27 -9.20 -7.50
CA ALA A 194 3.10 -9.32 -8.68
C ALA A 194 3.48 -10.80 -8.96
N SER A 195 3.77 -11.58 -7.93
CA SER A 195 4.07 -13.02 -8.02
C SER A 195 2.87 -13.82 -8.55
N VAL A 196 1.68 -13.58 -8.00
CA VAL A 196 0.44 -14.22 -8.46
C VAL A 196 0.08 -13.81 -9.89
N LEU A 197 0.24 -12.54 -10.23
CA LEU A 197 -0.01 -12.04 -11.58
C LEU A 197 0.94 -12.62 -12.61
N ARG A 198 2.20 -12.90 -12.25
CA ARG A 198 3.16 -13.59 -13.12
C ARG A 198 2.97 -15.10 -13.16
N SER A 199 1.97 -15.64 -12.45
CA SER A 199 1.78 -17.08 -12.27
C SER A 199 2.98 -17.78 -11.61
N GLU A 200 3.80 -17.05 -10.87
CA GLU A 200 4.92 -17.61 -10.09
C GLU A 200 4.42 -18.23 -8.78
N SER A 201 3.27 -17.76 -8.29
CA SER A 201 2.68 -18.16 -7.01
C SER A 201 1.18 -18.41 -7.15
N SER A 202 0.66 -19.35 -6.36
CA SER A 202 -0.78 -19.54 -6.21
C SER A 202 -1.44 -18.34 -5.49
N SER A 203 -2.75 -18.15 -5.69
CA SER A 203 -3.49 -17.06 -5.06
C SER A 203 -3.56 -17.15 -3.53
N GLU A 204 -3.31 -18.33 -2.94
CA GLU A 204 -3.27 -18.52 -1.48
C GLU A 204 -2.16 -17.70 -0.81
N LEU A 205 -1.12 -17.30 -1.55
CA LEU A 205 -0.10 -16.37 -1.06
C LEU A 205 -0.74 -15.04 -0.60
N LEU A 206 -1.82 -14.59 -1.23
CA LEU A 206 -2.49 -13.33 -0.89
C LEU A 206 -3.18 -13.40 0.48
N ASP A 207 -3.60 -14.58 0.93
CA ASP A 207 -4.24 -14.77 2.23
C ASP A 207 -3.27 -14.45 3.38
N THR A 208 -1.95 -14.56 3.13
CA THR A 208 -0.92 -14.21 4.11
C THR A 208 -0.83 -12.72 4.38
N TYR A 209 -1.38 -11.85 3.53
CA TYR A 209 -1.37 -10.40 3.78
C TYR A 209 -2.10 -10.05 5.08
N ASP A 210 -3.32 -10.55 5.25
CA ASP A 210 -4.13 -10.23 6.43
C ASP A 210 -3.48 -10.79 7.70
N VAL A 211 -3.04 -12.05 7.63
CA VAL A 211 -2.36 -12.76 8.72
C VAL A 211 -1.08 -12.03 9.16
N GLU A 212 -0.34 -11.43 8.23
CA GLU A 212 0.91 -10.73 8.53
C GLU A 212 0.71 -9.28 8.98
N ARG A 213 -0.23 -8.55 8.35
CA ARG A 213 -0.33 -7.09 8.50
C ARG A 213 -1.36 -6.63 9.52
N ARG A 214 -2.47 -7.37 9.70
CA ARG A 214 -3.49 -7.02 10.69
C ARG A 214 -2.92 -6.99 12.12
N PRO A 215 -2.17 -8.00 12.60
CA PRO A 215 -1.62 -7.96 13.96
C PRO A 215 -0.70 -6.76 14.20
N VAL A 216 0.05 -6.33 13.18
CA VAL A 216 0.93 -5.15 13.27
C VAL A 216 0.11 -3.87 13.41
N ALA A 217 -0.98 -3.74 12.65
CA ALA A 217 -1.89 -2.60 12.74
C ALA A 217 -2.59 -2.55 14.11
N ASP A 218 -3.05 -3.68 14.62
CA ASP A 218 -3.72 -3.79 15.92
C ASP A 218 -2.78 -3.42 17.08
N VAL A 219 -1.55 -3.96 17.10
CA VAL A 219 -0.54 -3.60 18.11
C VAL A 219 -0.21 -2.11 18.04
N ARG A 220 -0.06 -1.54 16.84
CA ARG A 220 0.21 -0.10 16.66
C ARG A 220 -0.93 0.78 17.15
N HIS A 221 -2.16 0.37 16.86
CA HIS A 221 -3.35 1.03 17.38
C HIS A 221 -3.31 1.04 18.92
N ASP A 222 -3.09 -0.12 19.53
CA ASP A 222 -3.07 -0.25 20.99
C ASP A 222 -1.93 0.54 21.63
N GLN A 223 -0.74 0.51 21.05
CA GLN A 223 0.41 1.28 21.52
C GLN A 223 0.22 2.79 21.43
N ILE A 224 -0.57 3.30 20.47
CA ILE A 224 -0.88 4.72 20.39
C ILE A 224 -1.86 5.13 21.49
N PHE A 225 -2.94 4.37 21.67
CA PHE A 225 -4.00 4.75 22.60
C PHE A 225 -3.69 4.40 24.07
N ALA A 226 -2.72 3.51 24.33
CA ALA A 226 -2.22 3.21 25.67
C ALA A 226 -1.37 4.34 26.27
N ARG A 227 -0.80 5.22 25.45
CA ARG A 227 0.09 6.31 25.89
C ARG A 227 -0.69 7.48 26.48
N GLU A 228 -0.14 8.09 27.52
CA GLU A 228 -0.81 9.13 28.33
C GLU A 228 -1.32 10.34 27.53
N ASP A 229 -0.63 10.72 26.44
CA ASP A 229 -1.02 11.82 25.57
C ASP A 229 -2.30 11.56 24.76
N TYR A 230 -2.61 10.29 24.47
CA TYR A 230 -3.84 9.85 23.80
C TYR A 230 -4.87 9.20 24.69
N LYS A 231 -4.46 8.61 25.80
CA LYS A 231 -5.33 7.97 26.80
C LYS A 231 -6.47 8.88 27.26
N ARG A 232 -6.23 10.19 27.31
CA ARG A 232 -7.24 11.21 27.63
C ARG A 232 -8.34 11.39 26.58
N TYR A 233 -8.10 11.00 25.33
CA TYR A 233 -9.07 11.08 24.23
C TYR A 233 -9.84 9.76 24.01
N VAL A 234 -9.45 8.69 24.72
CA VAL A 234 -10.16 7.41 24.68
C VAL A 234 -11.51 7.59 25.39
N VAL A 235 -12.59 7.54 24.62
CA VAL A 235 -13.97 7.72 25.13
C VAL A 235 -14.47 6.43 25.80
N ASP A 236 -14.07 5.27 25.28
CA ASP A 236 -14.41 3.97 25.83
C ASP A 236 -13.44 3.58 26.97
N LYS A 237 -13.93 3.68 28.21
CA LYS A 237 -13.13 3.38 29.41
C LYS A 237 -12.92 1.89 29.65
N GLU A 238 -13.64 1.03 28.92
CA GLU A 238 -13.54 -0.44 28.96
C GLU A 238 -12.68 -1.00 27.82
N TRP A 239 -12.10 -0.14 26.99
CA TRP A 239 -11.19 -0.56 25.91
C TRP A 239 -10.03 -1.42 26.46
N PRO A 240 -9.81 -2.65 25.92
CA PRO A 240 -8.80 -3.58 26.44
C PRO A 240 -7.37 -3.02 26.45
N GLY A 241 -7.05 -2.12 25.51
CA GLY A 241 -5.71 -1.55 25.36
C GLY A 241 -5.29 -0.57 26.47
N LYS A 242 -6.19 -0.23 27.40
CA LYS A 242 -5.94 0.71 28.51
C LYS A 242 -4.82 0.28 29.47
N ASN A 243 -4.57 -1.03 29.57
CA ASN A 243 -3.55 -1.63 30.43
C ASN A 243 -2.39 -2.25 29.64
N VAL A 244 -2.23 -1.88 28.37
CA VAL A 244 -1.15 -2.39 27.53
C VAL A 244 0.18 -1.81 28.00
N GLU A 245 1.16 -2.69 28.22
CA GLU A 245 2.53 -2.29 28.47
C GLU A 245 3.08 -1.54 27.25
N ILE A 246 3.69 -0.38 27.48
CA ILE A 246 4.26 0.41 26.40
C ILE A 246 5.52 -0.30 25.90
N MET A 247 5.48 -0.64 24.62
CA MET A 247 6.59 -1.28 23.92
C MET A 247 7.62 -0.24 23.48
N ASP A 248 8.88 -0.68 23.37
CA ASP A 248 9.96 0.12 22.78
C ASP A 248 9.64 0.51 21.33
N ASP A 249 9.85 1.78 20.99
CA ASP A 249 9.46 2.33 19.68
C ASP A 249 10.24 1.69 18.53
N VAL A 250 11.51 1.32 18.73
CA VAL A 250 12.35 0.66 17.72
C VAL A 250 11.87 -0.77 17.49
N ALA A 251 11.59 -1.49 18.57
CA ALA A 251 11.01 -2.82 18.50
C ALA A 251 9.70 -2.82 17.70
N MET A 252 8.81 -1.87 17.99
CA MET A 252 7.51 -1.77 17.34
C MET A 252 7.62 -1.33 15.86
N GLU A 253 8.56 -0.45 15.51
CA GLU A 253 8.73 -0.03 14.11
C GLU A 253 9.45 -1.07 13.24
N PHE A 254 10.44 -1.77 13.79
CA PHE A 254 11.37 -2.56 12.98
C PHE A 254 11.43 -4.04 13.31
N GLY A 255 10.97 -4.45 14.48
CA GLY A 255 11.09 -5.83 14.94
C GLY A 255 9.75 -6.47 15.34
N TYR A 256 8.69 -6.11 14.62
CA TYR A 256 7.51 -6.95 14.53
C TYR A 256 7.81 -8.20 13.68
N PHE A 257 7.03 -9.24 13.89
CA PHE A 257 7.26 -10.56 13.33
C PHE A 257 6.02 -11.08 12.60
N TYR A 258 6.26 -11.76 11.48
CA TYR A 258 5.23 -12.40 10.65
C TYR A 258 5.10 -13.87 10.97
N ASN A 259 3.90 -14.28 11.36
CA ASN A 259 3.54 -15.68 11.55
C ASN A 259 2.48 -16.08 10.52
N SER A 260 2.91 -16.62 9.39
CA SER A 260 2.01 -17.03 8.31
C SER A 260 2.52 -18.29 7.61
N LYS A 261 1.70 -18.86 6.72
CA LYS A 261 2.11 -19.97 5.86
C LYS A 261 3.28 -19.62 4.92
N ALA A 262 3.55 -18.32 4.69
CA ALA A 262 4.70 -17.84 3.91
C ALA A 262 6.01 -17.81 4.73
N ILE A 263 6.04 -18.39 5.93
CA ILE A 263 7.20 -18.44 6.83
C ILE A 263 7.36 -19.87 7.34
N VAL A 264 8.60 -20.40 7.35
CA VAL A 264 8.96 -21.72 7.87
C VAL A 264 10.01 -21.54 8.97
N GLY A 265 9.72 -22.04 10.18
CA GLY A 265 10.65 -22.01 11.32
C GLY A 265 10.51 -20.80 12.26
N GLY A 266 9.30 -20.21 12.33
CA GLY A 266 8.95 -19.19 13.32
C GLY A 266 8.66 -19.77 14.72
N PRO A 267 8.67 -18.95 15.79
CA PRO A 267 8.23 -19.40 17.11
C PRO A 267 6.71 -19.59 17.14
N ASP A 268 6.25 -20.64 17.83
CA ASP A 268 4.83 -20.87 18.08
C ASP A 268 4.28 -19.89 19.14
N GLY A 269 3.02 -19.45 18.98
CA GLY A 269 2.29 -18.65 19.99
C GLY A 269 2.24 -17.14 19.73
N SER A 270 1.91 -16.37 20.78
CA SER A 270 1.78 -14.91 20.71
C SER A 270 3.13 -14.28 20.40
N VAL A 271 3.17 -13.60 19.26
CA VAL A 271 4.38 -13.07 18.66
C VAL A 271 4.94 -11.90 19.48
N PRO A 272 6.18 -11.97 20.00
CA PRO A 272 6.77 -10.86 20.72
C PRO A 272 7.16 -9.74 19.75
N VAL A 273 7.12 -8.50 20.21
CA VAL A 273 7.75 -7.36 19.54
C VAL A 273 9.10 -7.17 20.22
N LYS A 274 10.20 -7.32 19.49
CA LYS A 274 11.58 -7.16 20.00
C LYS A 274 12.35 -6.21 19.12
N ARG A 275 13.45 -5.65 19.61
CA ARG A 275 14.34 -4.83 18.77
C ARG A 275 15.00 -5.71 17.70
N PRO A 276 15.31 -5.15 16.52
CA PRO A 276 15.95 -5.91 15.42
C PRO A 276 17.19 -6.71 15.85
N ASP A 277 18.01 -6.16 16.73
CA ASP A 277 19.24 -6.78 17.24
C ASP A 277 19.00 -7.97 18.20
N GLU A 278 17.78 -8.16 18.68
CA GLU A 278 17.40 -9.26 19.58
C GLU A 278 16.85 -10.50 18.84
N TRP A 279 16.49 -10.36 17.57
CA TRP A 279 15.85 -11.42 16.79
C TRP A 279 16.81 -12.48 16.26
N ASN A 280 18.09 -12.14 16.12
CA ASN A 280 19.12 -13.05 15.62
C ASN A 280 18.70 -13.77 14.31
N GLY A 281 18.10 -13.04 13.37
CA GLY A 281 17.78 -13.54 12.01
C GLY A 281 16.73 -14.64 11.93
N GLN A 282 15.79 -14.70 12.88
CA GLN A 282 14.74 -15.71 12.90
C GLN A 282 13.78 -15.60 11.68
N PRO A 283 13.33 -16.71 11.07
CA PRO A 283 12.27 -16.67 10.06
C PRO A 283 11.00 -16.00 10.59
N GLY A 284 10.46 -15.05 9.82
CA GLY A 284 9.35 -14.18 10.21
C GLY A 284 9.80 -12.76 10.59
N THR A 285 11.11 -12.52 10.74
CA THR A 285 11.67 -11.20 11.06
C THR A 285 12.22 -10.51 9.82
N ARG A 286 12.44 -9.20 9.90
CA ARG A 286 13.20 -8.47 8.88
C ARG A 286 14.62 -8.99 8.82
N ALA A 287 15.15 -9.14 7.60
CA ALA A 287 16.56 -9.42 7.38
C ALA A 287 17.40 -8.37 8.14
N PRO A 288 18.38 -8.78 8.96
CA PRO A 288 19.22 -7.84 9.68
C PRO A 288 20.08 -7.00 8.74
N HIS A 289 20.29 -5.74 9.13
CA HIS A 289 21.36 -4.93 8.55
C HIS A 289 22.71 -5.48 9.00
N VAL A 290 23.55 -5.83 8.03
CA VAL A 290 25.00 -6.00 8.21
C VAL A 290 25.66 -4.89 7.42
N ALA A 291 26.57 -4.15 8.05
CA ALA A 291 27.37 -3.14 7.36
C ALA A 291 28.35 -3.83 6.41
N VAL A 292 28.39 -3.37 5.16
CA VAL A 292 29.22 -3.96 4.10
C VAL A 292 30.19 -2.91 3.54
N GLU A 293 31.29 -3.36 2.97
CA GLU A 293 32.27 -2.53 2.27
C GLU A 293 31.93 -2.42 0.77
N GLY A 294 32.39 -1.34 0.13
CA GLY A 294 32.24 -1.11 -1.31
C GLY A 294 31.12 -0.12 -1.65
N ASP A 295 30.47 -0.33 -2.79
CA ASP A 295 29.39 0.54 -3.30
C ASP A 295 28.08 0.38 -2.53
N HIS A 296 27.89 -0.74 -1.84
CA HIS A 296 26.76 -1.01 -0.96
C HIS A 296 27.10 -0.61 0.48
N VAL A 297 26.08 -0.17 1.23
CA VAL A 297 26.23 0.17 2.65
C VAL A 297 25.63 -0.89 3.56
N SER A 298 24.77 -1.76 3.02
CA SER A 298 23.98 -2.72 3.79
C SER A 298 23.72 -4.01 3.00
N THR A 299 23.64 -5.14 3.70
CA THR A 299 23.04 -6.38 3.14
C THR A 299 21.61 -6.18 2.64
N LEU A 300 20.89 -5.19 3.18
CA LEU A 300 19.53 -4.86 2.75
C LEU A 300 19.45 -4.36 1.30
N ASP A 301 20.56 -3.83 0.77
CA ASP A 301 20.63 -3.29 -0.60
C ASP A 301 20.51 -4.39 -1.67
N PHE A 302 20.62 -5.66 -1.26
CA PHE A 302 20.49 -6.84 -2.12
C PHE A 302 19.06 -7.41 -2.16
N PHE A 303 18.13 -6.86 -1.38
CA PHE A 303 16.73 -7.32 -1.32
C PHE A 303 15.80 -6.33 -2.04
N GLY A 304 14.55 -6.74 -2.33
CA GLY A 304 13.54 -5.86 -2.93
C GLY A 304 12.93 -6.36 -4.24
N THR A 305 13.70 -7.10 -5.04
CA THR A 305 13.30 -7.45 -6.41
C THR A 305 12.91 -8.91 -6.62
N SER A 306 13.43 -9.81 -5.80
CA SER A 306 13.35 -11.25 -5.96
C SER A 306 13.60 -11.95 -4.62
N TRP A 307 13.40 -13.25 -4.59
CA TRP A 307 13.87 -14.07 -3.48
C TRP A 307 15.39 -14.12 -3.48
N VAL A 308 15.99 -14.11 -2.30
CA VAL A 308 17.45 -14.13 -2.14
C VAL A 308 17.82 -15.18 -1.11
N VAL A 309 18.72 -16.09 -1.48
CA VAL A 309 19.46 -16.91 -0.52
C VAL A 309 20.78 -16.21 -0.24
N ILE A 310 21.03 -15.89 1.02
CA ILE A 310 22.29 -15.29 1.47
C ILE A 310 23.06 -16.28 2.36
N SER A 311 24.35 -16.48 2.08
CA SER A 311 25.22 -17.40 2.83
C SER A 311 26.70 -17.05 2.64
N LYS A 312 27.55 -17.50 3.57
CA LYS A 312 29.02 -17.54 3.39
C LYS A 312 29.48 -18.74 2.57
N ASP A 313 28.65 -19.78 2.45
CA ASP A 313 29.00 -21.01 1.78
C ASP A 313 28.52 -21.01 0.33
N LYS A 314 29.49 -20.97 -0.59
CA LYS A 314 29.23 -20.93 -2.03
C LYS A 314 28.47 -22.16 -2.54
N ARG A 315 28.46 -23.30 -1.82
CA ARG A 315 27.72 -24.49 -2.25
C ARG A 315 26.22 -24.21 -2.43
N TRP A 316 25.65 -23.26 -1.70
CA TRP A 316 24.26 -22.82 -1.88
C TRP A 316 23.98 -22.23 -3.28
N SER A 317 24.99 -21.66 -3.96
CA SER A 317 24.80 -21.05 -5.28
C SER A 317 24.32 -22.06 -6.32
N GLN A 318 24.78 -23.32 -6.22
CA GLN A 318 24.35 -24.39 -7.11
C GLN A 318 22.89 -24.74 -6.88
N LEU A 319 22.48 -24.87 -5.61
CA LEU A 319 21.09 -25.19 -5.25
C LEU A 319 20.12 -24.09 -5.68
N VAL A 320 20.53 -22.83 -5.57
CA VAL A 320 19.76 -21.68 -6.07
C VAL A 320 19.62 -21.71 -7.60
N ALA A 321 20.69 -22.04 -8.32
CA ALA A 321 20.64 -22.16 -9.78
C ALA A 321 19.75 -23.31 -10.24
N GLU A 322 19.68 -24.40 -9.47
CA GLU A 322 18.75 -25.50 -9.70
C GLU A 322 17.30 -25.10 -9.39
N ALA A 323 17.06 -24.42 -8.27
CA ALA A 323 15.74 -23.90 -7.89
C ALA A 323 15.18 -22.91 -8.92
N SER A 324 16.03 -22.02 -9.44
CA SER A 324 15.67 -21.06 -10.49
C SER A 324 15.32 -21.73 -11.84
N LYS A 325 15.74 -22.98 -12.07
CA LYS A 325 15.37 -23.75 -13.27
C LYS A 325 14.11 -24.60 -13.04
N ALA A 326 13.89 -25.01 -11.80
CA ALA A 326 12.79 -25.89 -11.42
C ALA A 326 11.49 -25.14 -11.10
N THR A 327 11.56 -23.82 -10.90
CA THR A 327 10.40 -22.98 -10.55
C THR A 327 10.42 -21.69 -11.36
N ASP A 328 9.26 -21.09 -11.60
CA ASP A 328 9.14 -19.76 -12.21
C ASP A 328 9.46 -18.63 -11.21
N VAL A 329 9.62 -18.96 -9.93
CA VAL A 329 9.94 -18.00 -8.87
C VAL A 329 11.35 -17.45 -9.08
N LYS A 330 11.45 -16.13 -9.28
CA LYS A 330 12.75 -15.45 -9.39
C LYS A 330 13.50 -15.52 -8.06
N ILE A 331 14.59 -16.28 -8.06
CA ILE A 331 15.48 -16.48 -6.91
C ILE A 331 16.94 -16.20 -7.29
N SER A 332 17.71 -15.63 -6.38
CA SER A 332 19.11 -15.25 -6.56
C SER A 332 19.95 -15.61 -5.34
N PHE A 333 21.27 -15.67 -5.52
CA PHE A 333 22.21 -16.00 -4.47
C PHE A 333 23.13 -14.81 -4.18
N VAL A 334 23.40 -14.57 -2.91
CA VAL A 334 24.36 -13.56 -2.44
C VAL A 334 25.40 -14.24 -1.56
N LEU A 335 26.67 -14.20 -1.99
CA LEU A 335 27.81 -14.75 -1.27
C LEU A 335 28.41 -13.72 -0.30
N VAL A 336 28.33 -13.98 0.99
CA VAL A 336 29.05 -13.22 2.02
C VAL A 336 30.51 -13.67 2.04
N GLY A 337 31.44 -12.71 2.00
CA GLY A 337 32.86 -12.92 1.70
C GLY A 337 33.20 -12.96 0.21
N GLY A 338 32.20 -12.74 -0.67
CA GLY A 338 32.37 -12.63 -2.12
C GLY A 338 31.65 -11.40 -2.67
N ASP A 339 30.35 -11.55 -2.98
CA ASP A 339 29.49 -10.46 -3.45
C ASP A 339 29.30 -9.37 -2.37
N VAL A 340 29.36 -9.77 -1.10
CA VAL A 340 29.26 -8.89 0.06
C VAL A 340 30.52 -9.04 0.91
N THR A 341 31.21 -7.93 1.18
CA THR A 341 32.31 -7.92 2.16
C THR A 341 31.81 -7.29 3.46
N GLU A 342 31.79 -8.06 4.55
CA GLU A 342 31.37 -7.55 5.87
C GLU A 342 32.38 -6.53 6.39
N LYS A 343 31.89 -5.40 6.92
CA LYS A 343 32.77 -4.41 7.57
C LYS A 343 33.47 -4.96 8.81
N ASN A 344 32.78 -5.80 9.59
CA ASN A 344 33.41 -6.58 10.66
C ASN A 344 33.18 -8.06 10.41
N LYS A 345 34.27 -8.83 10.38
CA LYS A 345 34.24 -10.27 10.14
C LYS A 345 33.35 -10.98 11.15
N GLY A 346 32.36 -11.73 10.66
CA GLY A 346 31.47 -12.56 11.50
C GLY A 346 30.17 -11.88 11.92
N ASP A 347 29.95 -10.62 11.54
CA ASP A 347 28.68 -9.92 11.80
C ASP A 347 27.49 -10.67 11.21
N PHE A 348 27.60 -11.17 9.98
CA PHE A 348 26.59 -11.97 9.30
C PHE A 348 26.16 -13.17 10.14
N ASN A 349 27.10 -14.03 10.55
CA ASN A 349 26.78 -15.20 11.37
C ASN A 349 26.06 -14.81 12.67
N ARG A 350 26.57 -13.76 13.32
CA ARG A 350 26.05 -13.26 14.60
C ARG A 350 24.65 -12.69 14.50
N VAL A 351 24.31 -11.95 13.44
CA VAL A 351 22.99 -11.31 13.34
C VAL A 351 21.97 -12.13 12.57
N TYR A 352 22.40 -12.92 11.58
CA TYR A 352 21.51 -13.86 10.87
C TYR A 352 21.33 -15.18 11.63
N GLY A 353 22.11 -15.42 12.69
CA GLY A 353 22.03 -16.62 13.52
C GLY A 353 22.33 -17.90 12.75
N VAL A 354 23.37 -17.88 11.92
CA VAL A 354 23.82 -19.03 11.11
C VAL A 354 25.30 -19.29 11.28
N GLU A 355 25.70 -20.56 11.15
CA GLU A 355 27.10 -20.97 11.00
C GLU A 355 27.62 -20.60 9.60
N ASP A 356 28.92 -20.76 9.37
CA ASP A 356 29.55 -20.45 8.07
C ASP A 356 28.95 -21.26 6.90
N THR A 357 28.36 -22.41 7.20
CA THR A 357 27.72 -23.28 6.21
C THR A 357 26.20 -23.09 6.10
N GLY A 358 25.60 -22.31 6.99
CA GLY A 358 24.16 -22.05 7.02
C GLY A 358 23.73 -21.03 5.97
N SER A 359 22.42 -20.82 5.83
CA SER A 359 21.84 -19.88 4.86
C SER A 359 20.50 -19.31 5.32
N SER A 360 20.13 -18.17 4.76
CA SER A 360 18.82 -17.54 5.00
C SER A 360 18.15 -17.23 3.66
N LEU A 361 16.87 -17.61 3.53
CA LEU A 361 16.02 -17.29 2.40
C LEU A 361 15.19 -16.04 2.74
N VAL A 362 15.44 -14.97 2.01
CA VAL A 362 14.83 -13.64 2.19
C VAL A 362 13.82 -13.36 1.07
N ARG A 363 12.65 -12.89 1.46
CA ARG A 363 11.54 -12.48 0.59
C ARG A 363 11.84 -11.19 -0.16
N PRO A 364 11.09 -10.90 -1.24
CA PRO A 364 11.16 -9.60 -1.91
C PRO A 364 10.88 -8.41 -0.99
N ASP A 365 10.08 -8.57 0.07
CA ASP A 365 9.83 -7.49 1.05
C ASP A 365 10.88 -7.39 2.18
N GLY A 366 11.97 -8.16 2.09
CA GLY A 366 13.09 -8.13 3.04
C GLY A 366 12.85 -8.91 4.34
N PHE A 367 11.81 -9.74 4.41
CA PHE A 367 11.57 -10.65 5.54
C PHE A 367 12.21 -12.02 5.31
N ILE A 368 12.78 -12.61 6.36
CA ILE A 368 13.33 -13.96 6.30
C ILE A 368 12.17 -14.94 6.28
N ALA A 369 12.03 -15.72 5.22
CA ALA A 369 10.99 -16.75 5.13
C ALA A 369 11.44 -18.10 5.67
N TRP A 370 12.74 -18.40 5.59
CA TRP A 370 13.31 -19.66 6.04
C TRP A 370 14.80 -19.50 6.32
N ARG A 371 15.36 -20.40 7.13
CA ARG A 371 16.79 -20.41 7.46
C ARG A 371 17.27 -21.84 7.75
N ALA A 372 18.46 -22.17 7.26
CA ALA A 372 19.26 -23.30 7.71
C ALA A 372 20.41 -22.81 8.60
N LEU A 373 20.52 -23.34 9.83
CA LEU A 373 21.59 -22.94 10.76
C LEU A 373 22.98 -23.35 10.26
N SER A 374 23.07 -24.51 9.60
CA SER A 374 24.28 -25.08 9.00
C SER A 374 23.91 -25.86 7.74
N TRP A 375 24.89 -26.45 7.03
CA TRP A 375 24.62 -27.24 5.82
C TRP A 375 23.75 -28.48 6.13
N PRO A 376 22.52 -28.57 5.59
CA PRO A 376 21.65 -29.72 5.85
C PRO A 376 22.07 -30.98 5.08
N ALA A 377 21.72 -32.15 5.61
CA ALA A 377 22.02 -33.43 4.96
C ALA A 377 21.31 -33.56 3.60
N GLU A 378 20.05 -33.10 3.51
CA GLU A 378 19.26 -33.05 2.28
C GLU A 378 19.08 -31.60 1.78
N ALA A 379 20.16 -30.81 1.75
CA ALA A 379 20.13 -29.36 1.48
C ALA A 379 19.28 -28.93 0.26
N GLN A 380 19.37 -29.67 -0.86
CA GLN A 380 18.59 -29.39 -2.07
C GLN A 380 17.08 -29.54 -1.80
N LYS A 381 16.69 -30.66 -1.18
CA LYS A 381 15.29 -30.97 -0.88
C LYS A 381 14.73 -29.97 0.11
N GLU A 382 15.47 -29.64 1.17
CA GLU A 382 15.04 -28.66 2.17
C GLU A 382 14.85 -27.26 1.57
N LEU A 383 15.78 -26.79 0.73
CA LEU A 383 15.64 -25.50 0.05
C LEU A 383 14.42 -25.48 -0.88
N MET A 384 14.25 -26.53 -1.68
CA MET A 384 13.13 -26.63 -2.63
C MET A 384 11.78 -26.71 -1.92
N GLN A 385 11.69 -27.49 -0.84
CA GLN A 385 10.48 -27.57 -0.02
C GLN A 385 10.16 -26.24 0.65
N ALA A 386 11.17 -25.60 1.27
CA ALA A 386 11.01 -24.30 1.89
C ALA A 386 10.55 -23.27 0.86
N LEU A 387 11.26 -23.12 -0.26
CA LEU A 387 10.92 -22.18 -1.32
C LEU A 387 9.51 -22.43 -1.85
N GLY A 388 9.17 -23.68 -2.19
CA GLY A 388 7.85 -24.00 -2.74
C GLY A 388 6.71 -23.69 -1.77
N GLN A 389 6.91 -23.97 -0.48
CA GLN A 389 5.95 -23.62 0.55
C GLN A 389 5.80 -22.10 0.72
N VAL A 390 6.91 -21.38 0.93
CA VAL A 390 6.84 -19.96 1.31
C VAL A 390 6.50 -19.04 0.15
N SER A 391 6.83 -19.45 -1.07
CA SER A 391 6.46 -18.74 -2.30
C SER A 391 5.13 -19.19 -2.87
N PHE A 392 4.53 -20.27 -2.35
CA PHE A 392 3.34 -20.90 -2.92
C PHE A 392 3.55 -21.22 -4.41
N SER A 393 4.73 -21.71 -4.77
CA SER A 393 5.10 -21.94 -6.18
C SER A 393 4.14 -22.94 -6.82
N LEU A 394 3.73 -22.66 -8.06
CA LEU A 394 2.84 -23.51 -8.85
C LEU A 394 3.57 -24.70 -9.51
#